data_AF-A0A370U7U7-F1
#
_entry.id   AF-A0A370U7U7-F1
#
_cell.length_a   1.000
_cell.length_b   1.000
_cell.length_c   1.000
_cell.angle_alpha   90.00
_cell.angle_beta   90.00
_cell.angle_gamma   90.00
#
_symmetry.space_group_name_H-M   'P 1'
#
loop_
_entity.id
_entity.type
_entity.pdbx_description
1 polymer ?
#
loop_
_entity_poly.entity_id
_entity_poly.type
_entity_poly.pdbx_seq_one_letter_code
_entity_poly.pdbx_strand_id
1 'polypeptide(L)'
;MALISKTGDIAQGAQEAPKIEFPCANYLIKVVAMDANDVQASIMDCVRTHAADFDESTISAKHSSKGRFVSYSFRIHAQSERQLSELHVDLMAIPAVKMVI
;
A
#
# COMPACT_ATOMS: atom_id res chain seq x y z
N MET A 1 -40.96 -31.22 -5.89
CA MET A 1 -41.02 -29.94 -5.17
C MET A 1 -39.59 -29.57 -4.78
N ALA A 2 -39.15 -28.41 -5.28
CA ALA A 2 -37.89 -27.71 -5.07
C ALA A 2 -37.56 -27.47 -3.57
N LEU A 3 -36.38 -27.06 -3.11
CA LEU A 3 -34.98 -26.88 -3.55
C LEU A 3 -34.24 -26.43 -2.26
N ILE A 4 -32.95 -26.77 -2.15
CA ILE A 4 -31.83 -26.02 -1.52
C ILE A 4 -31.91 -25.49 -0.07
N SER A 5 -30.82 -25.69 0.68
CA SER A 5 -30.52 -24.95 1.93
C SER A 5 -29.04 -24.60 2.00
N LYS A 6 -28.79 -23.29 2.13
CA LYS A 6 -27.63 -22.61 2.76
C LYS A 6 -26.22 -22.92 2.23
N THR A 7 -25.84 -22.21 1.18
CA THR A 7 -24.48 -21.64 1.11
C THR A 7 -24.62 -20.15 1.37
N GLY A 8 -23.89 -19.65 2.37
CA GLY A 8 -23.89 -18.25 2.77
C GLY A 8 -23.34 -17.39 1.63
N ASP A 9 -24.24 -16.63 1.03
CA ASP A 9 -23.97 -15.60 0.04
C ASP A 9 -23.38 -14.38 0.76
N ILE A 10 -22.13 -14.02 0.46
CA ILE A 10 -21.62 -12.70 0.77
C ILE A 10 -22.07 -11.80 -0.37
N ALA A 11 -23.05 -10.95 -0.06
CA ALA A 11 -23.67 -10.02 -0.98
C ALA A 11 -22.67 -9.00 -1.56
N GLN A 12 -22.62 -9.01 -2.89
CA GLN A 12 -22.50 -7.89 -3.84
C GLN A 12 -21.96 -6.53 -3.39
N GLY A 13 -20.89 -6.10 -4.06
CA GLY A 13 -20.51 -4.71 -4.26
C GLY A 13 -19.89 -4.55 -5.65
N ALA A 14 -20.72 -4.25 -6.64
CA ALA A 14 -20.31 -3.97 -8.01
C ALA A 14 -19.67 -2.58 -8.11
N GLN A 15 -18.37 -2.55 -8.37
CA GLN A 15 -17.75 -1.61 -9.28
C GLN A 15 -16.85 -2.48 -10.16
N GLU A 16 -17.00 -2.39 -11.48
CA GLU A 16 -15.94 -2.78 -12.41
C GLU A 16 -14.72 -1.90 -12.11
N ALA A 17 -14.00 -2.27 -11.04
CA ALA A 17 -12.65 -1.79 -10.82
C ALA A 17 -11.90 -2.17 -12.09
N PRO A 18 -11.18 -1.22 -12.74
CA PRO A 18 -10.34 -1.57 -13.87
C PRO A 18 -9.55 -2.80 -13.45
N LYS A 19 -9.64 -3.90 -14.22
CA LYS A 19 -8.95 -5.15 -13.89
C LYS A 19 -7.47 -4.83 -13.80
N ILE A 20 -7.00 -4.54 -12.59
CA ILE A 20 -5.58 -4.46 -12.30
C ILE A 20 -5.14 -5.91 -12.50
N GLU A 21 -4.48 -6.17 -13.64
CA GLU A 21 -3.92 -7.48 -13.92
C GLU A 21 -2.74 -7.67 -12.98
N PHE A 22 -2.98 -8.45 -11.94
CA PHE A 22 -1.94 -8.91 -11.05
C PHE A 22 -1.27 -10.15 -11.67
N PRO A 23 0.06 -10.28 -11.59
CA PRO A 23 0.98 -9.39 -10.87
C PRO A 23 1.39 -8.15 -11.68
N CYS A 24 1.38 -6.97 -11.04
CA CYS A 24 1.86 -5.71 -11.62
C CYS A 24 3.23 -5.37 -11.05
N ALA A 25 4.28 -5.63 -11.83
CA ALA A 25 5.63 -5.21 -11.52
C ALA A 25 5.77 -3.69 -11.77
N ASN A 26 6.25 -2.93 -10.77
CA ASN A 26 6.45 -1.46 -10.78
C ASN A 26 5.25 -0.60 -10.37
N TYR A 27 4.42 -1.06 -9.44
CA TYR A 27 3.35 -0.24 -8.87
C TYR A 27 3.95 0.89 -8.00
N LEU A 28 3.73 2.14 -8.39
CA LEU A 28 4.24 3.31 -7.67
C LEU A 28 3.36 3.61 -6.46
N ILE A 29 3.94 3.54 -5.27
CA ILE A 29 3.33 3.96 -4.02
C ILE A 29 3.97 5.27 -3.57
N LYS A 30 3.12 6.23 -3.20
CA LYS A 30 3.54 7.51 -2.64
C LYS A 30 3.02 7.64 -1.22
N VAL A 31 3.95 7.70 -0.27
CA VAL A 31 3.65 7.88 1.15
C VAL A 31 4.01 9.30 1.55
N VAL A 32 3.03 10.06 2.00
CA VAL A 32 3.25 11.37 2.63
C VAL A 32 3.25 11.16 4.13
N ALA A 33 4.39 11.42 4.76
CA ALA A 33 4.55 11.34 6.19
C ALA A 33 5.07 12.66 6.77
N MET A 34 4.98 12.81 8.07
CA MET A 34 5.64 13.90 8.79
C MET A 34 7.15 13.68 8.78
N ASP A 35 7.90 14.77 8.70
CA ASP A 35 9.36 14.75 8.87
C ASP A 35 9.66 14.40 10.33
N ALA A 36 10.01 13.14 10.56
CA ALA A 36 10.37 12.61 11.87
C ALA A 36 11.56 11.67 11.67
N ASN A 37 12.49 11.67 12.63
CA ASN A 37 13.52 10.65 12.65
C ASN A 37 12.83 9.27 12.73
N ASP A 38 13.38 8.30 12.00
CA ASP A 38 12.91 6.90 11.92
C ASP A 38 11.69 6.61 11.02
N VAL A 39 10.95 7.61 10.52
CA VAL A 39 9.79 7.33 9.65
C VAL A 39 10.16 6.59 8.36
N GLN A 40 11.30 6.93 7.77
CA GLN A 40 11.80 6.27 6.56
C GLN A 40 12.12 4.80 6.85
N ALA A 41 12.78 4.51 7.98
CA ALA A 41 13.12 3.15 8.38
C ALA A 41 11.85 2.31 8.64
N SER A 42 10.83 2.89 9.31
CA SER A 42 9.55 2.21 9.53
C SER A 42 8.81 1.90 8.22
N ILE A 43 8.82 2.84 7.25
CA ILE A 43 8.24 2.60 5.92
C ILE A 43 8.99 1.48 5.21
N MET A 44 10.33 1.51 5.21
CA MET A 44 11.15 0.49 4.57
C MET A 44 10.91 -0.90 5.15
N ASP A 45 10.86 -1.04 6.47
CA ASP A 45 10.65 -2.32 7.16
C ASP A 45 9.26 -2.91 6.83
N CYS A 46 8.24 -2.04 6.83
CA CYS A 46 6.88 -2.40 6.41
C CYS A 46 6.85 -2.86 4.94
N VAL A 47 7.42 -2.07 4.02
CA VAL A 47 7.44 -2.43 2.59
C VAL A 47 8.21 -3.73 2.36
N ARG A 48 9.34 -3.94 3.05
CA ARG A 48 10.15 -5.16 2.94
C ARG A 48 9.39 -6.41 3.38
N THR A 49 8.51 -6.29 4.38
CA THR A 49 7.65 -7.38 4.85
C THR A 49 6.67 -7.83 3.77
N HIS A 50 6.12 -6.88 3.01
CA HIS A 50 5.14 -7.16 1.95
C HIS A 50 5.77 -7.44 0.59
N ALA A 51 6.93 -6.87 0.33
CA ALA A 51 7.66 -6.94 -0.93
C ALA A 51 9.15 -7.21 -0.63
N ALA A 52 9.50 -8.48 -0.47
CA ALA A 52 10.90 -8.88 -0.22
C ALA A 52 11.85 -8.55 -1.38
N ASP A 53 11.31 -8.40 -2.59
CA ASP A 53 12.03 -8.00 -3.81
C ASP A 53 12.11 -6.46 -3.96
N PHE A 54 11.60 -5.71 -2.98
CA PHE A 54 11.66 -4.26 -3.01
C PHE A 54 13.09 -3.75 -2.90
N ASP A 55 13.52 -2.96 -3.87
CA ASP A 55 14.80 -2.27 -3.84
C ASP A 55 14.67 -0.93 -3.11
N GLU A 56 15.22 -0.87 -1.90
CA GLU A 56 15.23 0.33 -1.05
C GLU A 56 15.95 1.53 -1.71
N SER A 57 16.86 1.31 -2.66
CA SER A 57 17.55 2.39 -3.39
C SER A 57 16.61 3.13 -4.33
N THR A 58 15.46 2.53 -4.67
CA THR A 58 14.44 3.17 -5.52
C THR A 58 13.56 4.15 -4.75
N ILE A 59 13.67 4.20 -3.42
CA ILE A 59 12.91 5.16 -2.61
C ILE A 59 13.42 6.57 -2.84
N SER A 60 12.51 7.45 -3.22
CA SER A 60 12.78 8.88 -3.34
C SER A 60 12.08 9.61 -2.21
N ALA A 61 12.85 10.16 -1.27
CA ALA A 61 12.36 11.04 -0.23
C ALA A 61 12.42 12.50 -0.71
N LYS A 62 11.28 13.20 -0.69
CA LYS A 62 11.21 14.62 -1.03
C LYS A 62 10.65 15.40 0.15
N HIS A 63 11.48 16.23 0.76
CA HIS A 63 11.04 17.14 1.82
C HIS A 63 10.17 18.25 1.22
N SER A 64 9.09 18.58 1.93
CA SER A 64 8.24 19.72 1.60
C SER A 64 9.00 21.03 1.84
N SER A 65 8.67 22.09 1.08
CA SER A 65 9.28 23.41 1.22
C SER A 65 9.18 24.01 2.63
N LYS A 66 8.22 23.54 3.45
CA LYS A 66 8.04 23.96 4.84
C LYS A 66 8.70 23.01 5.87
N GLY A 67 9.36 21.95 5.43
CA GLY A 67 10.06 20.97 6.30
C GLY A 67 9.16 20.11 7.20
N ARG A 68 7.83 20.25 7.14
CA ARG A 68 6.90 19.52 8.02
C ARG A 68 6.55 18.12 7.54
N PHE A 69 6.62 17.90 6.23
CA PHE A 69 6.20 16.65 5.59
C PHE A 69 7.25 16.19 4.59
N VAL A 70 7.39 14.87 4.47
CA VAL A 70 8.25 14.19 3.51
C VAL A 70 7.38 13.28 2.65
N SER A 71 7.55 13.38 1.34
CA SER A 71 6.93 12.48 0.38
C SER A 71 7.93 11.41 -0.02
N TYR A 72 7.70 10.18 0.41
CA TYR A 72 8.42 8.99 -0.04
C TYR A 72 7.70 8.42 -1.25
N SER A 73 8.43 8.19 -2.34
CA SER A 73 7.89 7.56 -3.55
C SER A 73 8.73 6.35 -3.87
N PHE A 74 8.11 5.19 -4.03
CA PHE A 74 8.80 3.94 -4.29
C PHE A 74 7.95 3.00 -5.13
N ARG A 75 8.58 2.03 -5.79
CA ARG A 75 7.89 1.07 -6.66
C ARG A 75 7.94 -0.30 -6.05
N ILE A 76 6.82 -0.98 -5.99
CA ILE A 76 6.74 -2.35 -5.50
C ILE A 76 6.21 -3.29 -6.58
N HIS A 77 6.38 -4.58 -6.35
CA HIS A 77 5.71 -5.62 -7.11
C HIS A 77 4.35 -5.91 -6.46
N ALA A 78 3.29 -5.40 -7.07
CA ALA A 78 1.93 -5.66 -6.61
C ALA A 78 1.48 -7.05 -7.10
N GLN A 79 1.45 -8.02 -6.20
CA GLN A 79 1.05 -9.40 -6.45
C GLN A 79 -0.46 -9.61 -6.35
N SER A 80 -1.15 -8.82 -5.51
CA SER A 80 -2.61 -8.88 -5.34
C SER A 80 -3.13 -7.60 -4.68
N GLU A 81 -4.44 -7.35 -4.83
CA GLU A 81 -5.12 -6.27 -4.12
C GLU A 81 -5.02 -6.41 -2.60
N ARG A 82 -5.04 -7.65 -2.10
CA ARG A 82 -4.88 -7.94 -0.67
C ARG A 82 -3.53 -7.46 -0.15
N GLN A 83 -2.44 -7.79 -0.85
CA GLN A 83 -1.09 -7.34 -0.48
C GLN A 83 -1.00 -5.81 -0.46
N LEU A 84 -1.59 -5.13 -1.46
CA LEU A 84 -1.64 -3.66 -1.49
C LEU A 84 -2.44 -3.09 -0.32
N SER A 85 -3.57 -3.71 0.01
CA SER A 85 -4.43 -3.28 1.11
C SER A 85 -3.76 -3.47 2.46
N GLU A 86 -3.11 -4.62 2.69
CA GLU A 86 -2.35 -4.91 3.91
C GLU A 86 -1.16 -3.95 4.05
N LEU A 87 -0.40 -3.73 2.98
CA LEU A 87 0.68 -2.73 2.96
C LEU A 87 0.16 -1.32 3.25
N HIS A 88 -0.97 -0.93 2.64
CA HIS A 88 -1.57 0.39 2.87
C HIS A 88 -1.99 0.55 4.34
N VAL A 89 -2.61 -0.47 4.94
CA VAL A 89 -3.01 -0.46 6.35
C VAL A 89 -1.79 -0.37 7.27
N ASP A 90 -0.75 -1.17 7.03
CA ASP A 90 0.47 -1.12 7.85
C ASP A 90 1.21 0.21 7.71
N LEU A 91 1.30 0.77 6.50
CA LEU A 91 1.86 2.11 6.30
C LEU A 91 1.03 3.18 7.02
N MET A 92 -0.30 3.09 6.96
CA MET A 92 -1.20 4.02 7.65
C MET A 92 -1.18 3.84 9.19
N ALA A 93 -0.77 2.67 9.69
CA ALA A 93 -0.57 2.42 11.12
C ALA A 93 0.64 3.18 11.69
N ILE A 94 1.58 3.61 10.83
CA ILE A 94 2.71 4.44 11.24
C ILE A 94 2.18 5.84 11.61
N PRO A 95 2.38 6.33 12.85
CA PRO A 95 1.76 7.57 13.33
C PRO A 95 2.21 8.83 12.56
N ALA A 96 3.40 8.76 11.96
CA ALA A 96 3.95 9.82 11.13
C ALA A 96 3.32 9.84 9.73
N VAL A 97 2.80 8.72 9.21
CA VAL A 97 2.15 8.67 7.89
C VAL A 97 0.81 9.39 7.95
N LYS A 98 0.56 10.25 6.96
CA LYS A 98 -0.67 11.03 6.82
C LYS A 98 -1.48 10.62 5.61
N MET A 99 -0.81 10.14 4.56
CA MET A 99 -1.46 9.77 3.31
C MET A 99 -0.63 8.74 2.56
N VAL A 100 -1.30 7.81 1.90
CA VAL A 100 -0.70 6.84 0.97
C VAL A 100 -1.52 6.88 -0.32
N ILE A 101 -0.86 6.88 -1.48
CA ILE A 101 -1.46 6.97 -2.82
C ILE A 101 -0.82 5.92 -3.72
#